data_AF-K0SC48-F1
#
_entry.id   AF-K0SC48-F1
#
_cell.length_a   1.000
_cell.length_b   1.000
_cell.length_c   1.000
_cell.angle_alpha   90.00
_cell.angle_beta   90.00
_cell.angle_gamma   90.00
#
_symmetry.space_group_name_H-M   'P 1'
#
loop_
_entity.id
_entity.type
_entity.pdbx_description
1 polymer ?
#
loop_
_entity_poly.entity_id
_entity_poly.type
_entity_poly.pdbx_seq_one_letter_code
_entity_poly.pdbx_strand_id
1 'polypeptide(L)'
;MSRPVDTDRWAGNFDCIVCRRKRLVASEFSKRALERHRKTGGPLKCNKCAAEQEERERSEAASKRKTALAGCVGGESTCSSCKQTLPLDNFNRNQLAKKDKARCRLCVEKSIKDEERTRESSKQGKLDEIKRKMKEADTKGDVKERLRWESQLSALEAEFVTGLKPIVMGRGRGRRGRGRGGRR
;
A
#
# COMPACT_ATOMS: atom_id res chain seq x y z
N MET A 1 -43.59 41.96 -16.06
CA MET A 1 -43.60 40.49 -16.13
C MET A 1 -42.47 39.96 -15.26
N SER A 2 -42.80 39.32 -14.15
CA SER A 2 -41.84 38.84 -13.15
C SER A 2 -41.01 37.68 -13.73
N ARG A 3 -39.69 37.79 -13.70
CA ARG A 3 -38.77 36.71 -14.14
C ARG A 3 -38.95 35.51 -13.20
N PRO A 4 -39.07 34.27 -13.71
CA PRO A 4 -39.12 33.08 -12.85
C PRO A 4 -37.84 33.00 -12.01
N VAL A 5 -37.99 32.68 -10.72
CA VAL A 5 -36.86 32.46 -9.82
C VAL A 5 -36.15 31.16 -10.25
N ASP A 6 -34.89 31.23 -10.67
CA ASP A 6 -34.05 30.06 -10.96
C ASP A 6 -33.79 29.27 -9.66
N THR A 7 -34.70 28.34 -9.34
CA THR A 7 -34.61 27.46 -8.17
C THR A 7 -33.47 26.44 -8.25
N ASP A 8 -32.82 26.32 -9.40
CA ASP A 8 -31.75 25.36 -9.66
C ASP A 8 -30.46 25.66 -8.89
N ARG A 9 -30.29 26.89 -8.40
CA ARG A 9 -29.07 27.32 -7.73
C ARG A 9 -29.06 27.08 -6.21
N TRP A 10 -30.20 27.04 -5.52
CA TRP A 10 -30.20 27.10 -4.04
C TRP A 10 -30.84 25.95 -3.27
N ALA A 11 -31.62 25.06 -3.90
CA ALA A 11 -31.97 23.76 -3.31
C ALA A 11 -32.41 22.78 -4.42
N GLY A 12 -31.61 22.75 -5.50
CA GLY A 12 -31.98 22.34 -6.85
C GLY A 12 -32.82 21.08 -6.98
N ASN A 13 -33.89 21.23 -7.77
CA ASN A 13 -34.64 20.14 -8.36
C ASN A 13 -33.81 19.54 -9.49
N PHE A 14 -33.08 18.47 -9.22
CA PHE A 14 -32.25 17.83 -10.23
C PHE A 14 -32.98 16.69 -10.93
N ASP A 15 -32.72 16.53 -12.22
CA ASP A 15 -33.31 15.48 -13.02
C ASP A 15 -32.27 14.40 -13.30
N CYS A 16 -32.61 13.14 -13.01
CA CYS A 16 -31.74 12.02 -13.35
C CYS A 16 -31.98 11.56 -14.78
N ILE A 17 -30.93 11.52 -15.60
CA ILE A 17 -31.04 11.10 -17.01
C ILE A 17 -31.38 9.62 -17.19
N VAL A 18 -31.00 8.77 -16.23
CA VAL A 18 -31.15 7.31 -16.33
C VAL A 18 -32.56 6.87 -15.93
N CYS A 19 -33.00 7.25 -14.73
CA CYS A 19 -34.33 6.88 -14.24
C CYS A 19 -35.43 7.92 -14.56
N ARG A 20 -35.08 9.03 -15.21
CA ARG A 20 -35.98 10.14 -15.60
C ARG A 20 -36.78 10.77 -14.45
N ARG A 21 -36.43 10.47 -13.20
CA ARG A 21 -37.03 11.09 -12.02
C ARG A 21 -36.64 12.57 -11.99
N LYS A 22 -37.65 13.41 -11.89
CA LYS A 22 -37.51 14.87 -11.83
C LYS A 22 -37.56 15.37 -10.40
N ARG A 23 -37.05 16.58 -10.16
CA ARG A 23 -37.13 17.26 -8.85
C ARG A 23 -36.53 16.45 -7.70
N LEU A 24 -35.44 15.75 -7.98
CA LEU A 24 -34.70 15.04 -6.95
C LEU A 24 -33.82 16.03 -6.17
N VAL A 25 -33.77 15.82 -4.86
CA VAL A 25 -32.93 16.61 -3.95
C VAL A 25 -31.45 16.29 -4.14
N ALA A 26 -30.59 17.25 -3.81
CA ALA A 26 -29.14 17.10 -3.93
C ALA A 26 -28.55 15.88 -3.19
N SER A 27 -29.18 15.37 -2.13
CA SER A 27 -28.72 14.18 -1.39
C SER A 27 -28.79 12.89 -2.20
N GLU A 28 -29.67 12.83 -3.22
CA GLU A 28 -29.82 11.68 -4.12
C GLU A 28 -28.72 11.62 -5.19
N PHE A 29 -27.78 12.58 -5.17
CA PHE A 29 -26.67 12.66 -6.10
C PHE A 29 -25.33 12.80 -5.37
N SER A 30 -24.25 12.34 -6.01
CA SER A 30 -22.92 12.53 -5.44
C SER A 30 -22.50 14.00 -5.51
N LYS A 31 -21.84 14.50 -4.47
CA LYS A 31 -21.33 15.89 -4.41
C LYS A 31 -20.48 16.24 -5.64
N ARG A 32 -19.64 15.29 -6.08
CA ARG A 32 -18.80 15.42 -7.29
C ARG A 32 -19.60 15.47 -8.59
N ALA A 33 -20.75 14.80 -8.68
CA ALA A 33 -21.62 14.90 -9.84
C ALA A 33 -22.31 16.27 -9.90
N LEU A 34 -22.81 16.76 -8.76
CA LEU A 34 -23.42 18.08 -8.65
C LEU A 34 -22.44 19.21 -8.96
N GLU A 35 -21.21 19.14 -8.46
CA GLU A 35 -20.16 20.11 -8.77
C GLU A 35 -19.82 20.15 -10.27
N ARG A 36 -19.76 18.98 -10.92
CA ARG A 36 -19.55 18.91 -12.38
C ARG A 36 -20.73 19.51 -13.14
N HIS A 37 -21.96 19.15 -12.79
CA HIS A 37 -23.16 19.71 -13.42
C HIS A 37 -23.25 21.23 -13.25
N ARG A 38 -22.86 21.77 -12.09
CA ARG A 38 -22.81 23.23 -11.88
C ARG A 38 -21.76 23.93 -12.73
N LYS A 39 -20.66 23.25 -13.06
CA LYS A 39 -19.56 23.80 -13.88
C LYS A 39 -19.80 23.66 -15.37
N THR A 40 -20.37 22.54 -15.81
CA THR A 40 -20.45 22.17 -17.24
C THR A 40 -21.88 22.03 -17.77
N GLY A 41 -22.90 22.03 -16.91
CA GLY A 41 -24.28 21.71 -17.31
C GLY A 41 -24.47 20.26 -17.80
N GLY A 42 -23.49 19.38 -17.56
CA GLY A 42 -23.52 18.00 -18.06
C GLY A 42 -24.55 17.11 -17.36
N PRO A 43 -24.95 15.99 -17.97
CA PRO A 43 -26.04 15.14 -17.48
C PRO A 43 -25.78 14.52 -16.09
N LEU A 44 -26.80 14.50 -15.23
CA LEU A 44 -26.72 14.03 -13.86
C LEU A 44 -27.30 12.61 -13.70
N LYS A 45 -26.62 11.76 -12.91
CA LYS A 45 -27.08 10.40 -12.55
C LYS A 45 -27.26 10.30 -11.03
N CYS A 46 -28.41 9.81 -10.59
CA CYS A 46 -28.66 9.61 -9.15
C CYS A 46 -27.81 8.45 -8.61
N ASN A 47 -27.64 8.41 -7.29
CA ASN A 47 -26.78 7.45 -6.62
C ASN A 47 -27.20 5.99 -6.90
N LYS A 48 -28.50 5.72 -7.00
CA LYS A 48 -29.03 4.38 -7.34
C LYS A 48 -28.60 3.92 -8.72
N CYS A 49 -28.80 4.77 -9.73
CA CYS A 49 -28.40 4.44 -11.10
C CYS A 49 -26.87 4.40 -11.28
N ALA A 50 -26.12 5.19 -10.51
CA ALA A 50 -24.67 5.12 -10.50
C ALA A 50 -24.16 3.80 -9.91
N ALA A 51 -24.76 3.33 -8.80
CA ALA A 51 -24.44 2.05 -8.18
C ALA A 51 -24.79 0.86 -9.09
N GLU A 52 -25.99 0.86 -9.68
CA GLU A 52 -26.41 -0.17 -10.63
C GLU A 52 -25.49 -0.26 -11.85
N GLN A 53 -25.02 0.89 -12.36
CA GLN A 53 -24.08 0.91 -13.47
C GLN A 53 -22.71 0.37 -13.06
N GLU A 54 -22.20 0.75 -11.89
CA GLU A 54 -20.92 0.24 -11.38
C GLU A 54 -20.97 -1.28 -11.15
N GLU A 55 -22.08 -1.81 -10.63
CA GLU A 55 -22.27 -3.25 -10.45
C GLU A 55 -22.34 -3.99 -11.79
N ARG A 56 -23.03 -3.43 -12.80
CA ARG A 56 -23.04 -4.00 -14.15
C ARG A 56 -21.64 -4.03 -14.74
N GLU A 57 -20.89 -2.91 -14.69
CA GLU A 57 -19.51 -2.84 -15.17
C GLU A 57 -18.59 -3.82 -14.43
N ARG A 58 -18.77 -3.99 -13.11
CA ARG A 58 -18.03 -4.98 -12.31
C ARG A 58 -18.36 -6.41 -12.71
N SER A 59 -19.63 -6.72 -12.97
CA SER A 59 -20.07 -8.05 -13.41
C SER A 59 -19.60 -8.38 -14.84
N GLU A 60 -19.61 -7.40 -15.74
CA GLU A 60 -19.10 -7.54 -17.10
C GLU A 60 -17.57 -7.69 -17.14
N ALA A 61 -16.85 -6.98 -16.26
CA ALA A 61 -15.42 -7.17 -16.11
C ALA A 61 -15.09 -8.56 -15.55
N ALA A 62 -15.90 -9.09 -14.63
CA ALA A 62 -15.74 -10.44 -14.11
C ALA A 62 -16.03 -11.51 -15.18
N SER A 63 -17.08 -11.34 -15.99
CA SER A 63 -17.42 -12.27 -17.06
C SER A 63 -16.38 -12.26 -18.19
N LYS A 64 -15.89 -11.08 -18.60
CA LYS A 64 -14.78 -10.95 -19.57
C LYS A 64 -13.48 -11.59 -19.06
N ARG A 65 -13.19 -11.51 -17.77
CA ARG A 65 -12.04 -12.23 -17.18
C ARG A 65 -12.22 -13.74 -17.26
N LYS A 66 -13.44 -14.24 -17.01
CA LYS A 66 -13.75 -15.68 -17.04
C LYS A 66 -13.68 -16.25 -18.45
N THR A 67 -14.14 -15.53 -19.46
CA THR A 67 -14.02 -15.95 -20.87
C THR A 67 -12.59 -15.83 -21.41
N ALA A 68 -11.82 -14.82 -21.00
CA ALA A 68 -10.40 -14.71 -21.36
C ALA A 68 -9.54 -15.84 -20.77
N LEU A 69 -9.91 -16.41 -19.62
CA LEU A 69 -9.23 -17.56 -19.02
C LEU A 69 -9.53 -18.88 -19.74
N ALA A 70 -10.67 -19.01 -20.41
CA ALA A 70 -11.08 -20.24 -21.10
C ALA A 70 -10.40 -20.43 -22.48
N GLY A 71 -9.80 -19.38 -23.05
CA GLY A 71 -9.17 -19.42 -24.39
C GLY A 71 -7.67 -19.69 -24.41
N CYS A 72 -7.00 -19.82 -23.25
CA CYS A 72 -5.56 -20.04 -23.20
C CYS A 72 -5.26 -21.55 -23.13
N VAL A 73 -4.98 -22.10 -24.31
CA VAL A 73 -4.37 -23.42 -24.54
C VAL A 73 -3.24 -23.65 -23.52
N GLY A 74 -3.35 -24.74 -22.76
CA GLY A 74 -2.48 -25.08 -21.64
C GLY A 74 -1.03 -25.22 -22.07
N GLY A 75 -0.20 -24.26 -21.64
CA GLY A 75 1.24 -24.45 -21.60
C GLY A 75 1.64 -25.18 -20.32
N GLU A 76 2.76 -25.89 -20.40
CA GLU A 76 3.48 -26.40 -19.23
C GLU A 76 4.81 -25.65 -19.11
N SER A 77 5.26 -25.43 -17.88
CA SER A 77 6.56 -24.80 -17.62
C SER A 77 7.28 -25.55 -16.50
N THR A 78 8.61 -25.62 -16.59
CA THR A 78 9.47 -26.27 -15.60
C THR A 78 9.86 -25.31 -14.50
N CYS A 79 9.68 -25.72 -13.24
CA CYS A 79 10.13 -24.93 -12.10
C CYS A 79 11.65 -25.09 -11.90
N SER A 80 12.39 -23.98 -11.85
CA SER A 80 13.83 -23.98 -11.59
C SER A 80 14.23 -24.52 -10.20
N SER A 81 13.36 -24.45 -9.20
CA SER A 81 13.66 -24.89 -7.82
C SER A 81 13.32 -26.35 -7.54
N CYS A 82 12.16 -26.85 -8.00
CA CYS A 82 11.75 -28.23 -7.78
C CYS A 82 11.88 -29.13 -9.02
N LYS A 83 12.25 -28.57 -10.19
CA LYS A 83 12.42 -29.25 -11.48
C LYS A 83 11.17 -29.97 -12.02
N GLN A 84 10.00 -29.69 -11.46
CA GLN A 84 8.73 -30.27 -11.92
C GLN A 84 8.15 -29.46 -13.10
N THR A 85 7.64 -30.16 -14.10
CA THR A 85 6.76 -29.62 -15.15
C THR A 85 5.37 -29.43 -14.55
N LEU A 86 4.89 -28.19 -14.51
CA LEU A 86 3.59 -27.84 -13.96
C LEU A 86 2.83 -26.97 -14.97
N PRO A 87 1.49 -26.98 -14.93
CA PRO A 87 0.69 -26.11 -15.78
C PRO A 87 0.96 -24.64 -15.45
N LEU A 88 0.81 -23.75 -16.45
CA LEU A 88 1.00 -22.29 -16.30
C LEU A 88 0.19 -21.69 -15.13
N ASP A 89 -0.94 -22.31 -14.77
CA ASP A 89 -1.77 -21.91 -13.63
C ASP A 89 -1.05 -22.01 -12.28
N ASN A 90 -0.05 -22.89 -12.16
CA ASN A 90 0.76 -23.03 -10.94
C ASN A 90 1.95 -22.07 -10.89
N PHE A 91 2.09 -21.20 -11.87
CA PHE A 91 3.07 -20.13 -11.89
C PHE A 91 2.40 -18.77 -11.70
N ASN A 92 3.18 -17.80 -11.22
CA ASN A 92 2.76 -16.40 -11.23
C ASN A 92 3.10 -15.82 -12.62
N ARG A 93 2.26 -14.93 -13.17
CA ARG A 93 2.52 -14.24 -14.45
C ARG A 93 3.92 -13.60 -14.51
N ASN A 94 4.37 -13.03 -13.38
CA ASN A 94 5.70 -12.44 -13.26
C ASN A 94 6.84 -13.47 -13.32
N GLN A 95 6.57 -14.74 -12.98
CA GLN A 95 7.51 -15.85 -13.08
C GLN A 95 7.52 -16.44 -14.49
N LEU A 96 6.37 -16.51 -15.15
CA LEU A 96 6.26 -16.94 -16.55
C LEU A 96 7.01 -15.99 -17.51
N ALA A 97 7.02 -14.70 -17.21
CA ALA A 97 7.85 -13.72 -17.93
C ALA A 97 9.37 -14.02 -17.84
N LYS A 98 9.81 -14.77 -16.81
CA LYS A 98 11.22 -15.11 -16.56
C LYS A 98 11.67 -16.44 -17.19
N LYS A 99 10.79 -17.12 -17.96
CA LYS A 99 11.03 -18.36 -18.71
C LYS A 99 11.93 -19.37 -17.96
N ASP A 100 13.24 -19.32 -18.20
CA ASP A 100 14.23 -20.28 -17.70
C ASP A 100 14.48 -20.24 -16.18
N LYS A 101 14.09 -19.14 -15.51
CA LYS A 101 14.22 -18.97 -14.05
C LYS A 101 12.86 -18.97 -13.34
N ALA A 102 11.81 -19.45 -14.01
CA ALA A 102 10.49 -19.51 -13.43
C ALA A 102 10.49 -20.41 -12.18
N ARG A 103 9.83 -19.95 -11.12
CA ARG A 103 9.56 -20.75 -9.91
C ARG A 103 8.06 -20.94 -9.76
N CYS A 104 7.64 -22.16 -9.41
CA CYS A 104 6.24 -22.43 -9.11
C CYS A 104 5.81 -21.67 -7.84
N ARG A 105 4.50 -21.45 -7.68
CA ARG A 105 3.92 -20.70 -6.54
C ARG A 105 4.40 -21.24 -5.19
N LEU A 106 4.41 -22.56 -5.02
CA LEU A 106 4.88 -23.21 -3.78
C LEU A 106 6.35 -22.92 -3.47
N CYS A 107 7.22 -22.94 -4.47
CA CYS A 107 8.63 -22.61 -4.27
C CYS A 107 8.83 -21.13 -3.94
N VAL A 108 8.04 -20.24 -4.53
CA VAL A 108 8.07 -18.81 -4.20
C VAL A 108 7.59 -18.57 -2.77
N GLU A 109 6.47 -19.18 -2.37
CA GLU A 109 5.96 -19.08 -0.99
C GLU A 109 6.94 -19.64 0.04
N LYS A 110 7.57 -20.78 -0.25
CA LYS A 110 8.64 -21.33 0.60
C LYS A 110 9.80 -20.34 0.74
N SER A 111 10.27 -19.76 -0.36
CA SER A 111 11.37 -18.77 -0.29
C SER A 111 11.00 -17.52 0.49
N ILE A 112 9.75 -17.04 0.40
CA ILE A 112 9.29 -15.90 1.19
C ILE A 112 9.28 -16.25 2.68
N LYS A 113 8.72 -17.42 3.04
CA LYS A 113 8.69 -17.89 4.44
C LYS A 113 10.10 -18.11 5.00
N ASP A 114 11.03 -18.61 4.20
CA ASP A 114 12.42 -18.81 4.63
C ASP A 114 13.16 -17.46 4.78
N GLU A 115 12.90 -16.49 3.90
CA GLU A 115 13.40 -15.12 4.05
C GLU A 115 12.82 -14.42 5.29
N GLU A 116 11.55 -14.64 5.62
CA GLU A 116 10.93 -14.12 6.84
C GLU A 116 11.57 -14.74 8.09
N ARG A 117 11.70 -16.07 8.12
CA ARG A 117 12.35 -16.80 9.23
C ARG A 117 13.79 -16.37 9.46
N THR A 118 14.57 -16.18 8.39
CA THR A 118 15.96 -15.71 8.50
C THR A 118 16.04 -14.26 8.97
N ARG A 119 15.10 -13.39 8.57
CA ARG A 119 15.01 -12.02 9.08
C ARG A 119 14.60 -12.00 10.55
N GLU A 120 13.66 -12.84 10.97
CA GLU A 120 13.22 -12.96 12.36
C GLU A 120 14.33 -13.50 13.26
N SER A 121 15.01 -14.57 12.86
CA SER A 121 16.14 -15.13 13.62
C SER A 121 17.30 -14.14 13.73
N SER A 122 17.59 -13.38 12.66
CA SER A 122 18.60 -12.33 12.68
C SER A 122 18.23 -11.17 13.61
N LYS A 123 16.94 -10.86 13.78
CA LYS A 123 16.46 -9.84 14.73
C LYS A 123 16.51 -10.35 16.17
N GLN A 124 16.02 -11.56 16.41
CA GLN A 124 16.06 -12.20 17.73
C GLN A 124 17.50 -12.37 18.22
N GLY A 125 18.41 -12.83 17.35
CA GLY A 125 19.83 -12.95 17.70
C GLY A 125 20.47 -11.64 18.15
N LYS A 126 20.09 -10.49 17.55
CA LYS A 126 20.57 -9.16 17.98
C LYS A 126 20.02 -8.76 19.35
N LEU A 127 18.75 -9.07 19.63
CA LEU A 127 18.14 -8.81 20.94
C LEU A 127 18.83 -9.65 22.02
N ASP A 128 19.07 -10.93 21.75
CA ASP A 128 19.72 -11.83 22.70
C ASP A 128 21.19 -11.46 22.94
N GLU A 129 21.90 -11.04 21.90
CA GLU A 129 23.28 -10.54 22.03
C GLU A 129 23.35 -9.31 22.94
N ILE A 130 22.44 -8.35 22.80
CA ILE A 130 22.41 -7.15 23.64
C ILE A 130 22.00 -7.50 25.07
N LYS A 131 21.02 -8.39 25.26
CA LYS A 131 20.66 -8.91 26.59
C LYS A 131 21.85 -9.60 27.27
N ARG A 132 22.67 -10.35 26.53
CA ARG A 132 23.89 -10.95 27.07
C ARG A 132 24.90 -9.88 27.50
N LYS A 133 25.12 -8.86 26.67
CA LYS A 133 26.02 -7.73 27.00
C LYS A 133 25.53 -6.91 28.18
N MET A 134 24.21 -6.76 28.36
CA MET A 134 23.65 -6.15 29.57
C MET A 134 24.01 -6.95 30.82
N LYS A 135 23.82 -8.28 30.80
CA LYS A 135 24.19 -9.14 31.93
C LYS A 135 25.69 -9.08 32.24
N GLU A 136 26.54 -9.04 31.20
CA GLU A 136 27.99 -8.87 31.37
C GLU A 136 28.37 -7.50 31.94
N ALA A 137 27.64 -6.43 31.60
CA ALA A 137 27.85 -5.11 32.19
C ALA A 137 27.37 -5.03 33.64
N ASP A 138 26.27 -5.71 33.97
CA ASP A 138 25.75 -5.82 35.33
C ASP A 138 26.73 -6.53 36.26
N THR A 139 27.38 -7.62 35.80
CA THR A 139 28.37 -8.34 36.62
C THR A 139 29.66 -7.55 36.82
N LYS A 140 30.04 -6.69 35.88
CA LYS A 140 31.22 -5.82 35.99
C LYS A 140 30.97 -4.55 36.82
N GLY A 141 29.71 -4.17 37.02
CA GLY A 141 29.35 -2.93 37.73
C GLY A 141 29.53 -1.65 36.90
N ASP A 142 29.71 -1.76 35.59
CA ASP A 142 29.94 -0.61 34.70
C ASP A 142 28.61 0.07 34.31
N VAL A 143 28.17 1.03 35.15
CA VAL A 143 26.91 1.77 35.00
C VAL A 143 26.77 2.43 33.60
N LYS A 144 27.87 2.93 33.04
CA LYS A 144 27.89 3.57 31.72
C LYS A 144 27.62 2.58 30.58
N GLU A 145 28.17 1.38 30.67
CA GLU A 145 27.94 0.35 29.65
C GLU A 145 26.53 -0.20 29.73
N ARG A 146 26.03 -0.42 30.95
CA ARG A 146 24.64 -0.82 31.18
C ARG A 146 23.65 0.14 30.54
N LEU A 147 23.77 1.44 30.82
CA LEU A 147 22.87 2.46 30.24
C LEU A 147 22.92 2.47 28.69
N ARG A 148 24.12 2.27 28.12
CA ARG A 148 24.30 2.19 26.67
C ARG A 148 23.56 0.99 26.08
N TRP A 149 23.69 -0.18 26.69
CA TRP A 149 23.03 -1.40 26.23
C TRP A 149 21.50 -1.35 26.44
N GLU A 150 21.02 -0.79 27.55
CA GLU A 150 19.59 -0.54 27.82
C GLU A 150 18.98 0.39 26.76
N SER A 151 19.69 1.46 26.41
CA SER A 151 19.26 2.39 25.35
C SER A 151 19.18 1.70 23.99
N GLN A 152 20.14 0.81 23.70
CA GLN A 152 20.14 0.04 22.45
C GLN A 152 19.04 -1.03 22.40
N LEU A 153 18.76 -1.71 23.52
CA LEU A 153 17.66 -2.65 23.64
C LEU A 153 16.33 -1.94 23.39
N SER A 154 16.10 -0.80 24.05
CA SER A 154 14.91 0.03 23.86
C SER A 154 14.73 0.48 22.41
N ALA A 155 15.83 0.86 21.74
CA ALA A 155 15.80 1.26 20.34
C ALA A 155 15.43 0.11 19.38
N LEU A 156 15.92 -1.11 19.64
CA LEU A 156 15.58 -2.28 18.82
C LEU A 156 14.16 -2.79 19.07
N GLU A 157 13.69 -2.73 20.31
CA GLU A 157 12.29 -3.02 20.64
C GLU A 157 11.35 -2.02 19.96
N ALA A 158 11.72 -0.73 19.96
CA ALA A 158 10.99 0.28 19.21
C ALA A 158 11.01 0.02 17.70
N GLU A 159 12.15 -0.38 17.11
CA GLU A 159 12.22 -0.79 15.69
C GLU A 159 11.32 -1.99 15.40
N PHE A 160 11.26 -2.96 16.31
CA PHE A 160 10.41 -4.14 16.16
C PHE A 160 8.92 -3.78 16.17
N VAL A 161 8.51 -2.89 17.07
CA VAL A 161 7.10 -2.46 17.20
C VAL A 161 6.69 -1.50 16.08
N THR A 162 7.55 -0.55 15.73
CA THR A 162 7.19 0.54 14.81
C THR A 162 7.61 0.29 13.36
N GLY A 163 8.53 -0.64 13.12
CA GLY A 163 9.15 -0.86 11.81
C GLY A 163 10.08 0.28 11.35
N LEU A 164 10.33 1.28 12.20
CA LEU A 164 11.18 2.42 11.89
C LEU A 164 12.58 2.23 12.46
N LYS A 165 13.60 2.47 11.64
CA LYS A 165 14.99 2.38 12.08
C LYS A 165 15.34 3.54 13.04
N PRO A 166 16.05 3.26 14.15
CA PRO A 166 16.46 4.31 15.07
C PRO A 166 17.47 5.24 14.39
N ILE A 167 17.19 6.55 14.46
CA ILE A 167 18.07 7.60 13.96
C ILE A 167 18.83 8.19 15.14
N VAL A 168 20.16 8.11 15.09
CA VAL A 168 21.01 8.82 16.06
C VAL A 168 21.00 10.30 15.68
N MET A 169 20.26 11.10 16.44
CA MET A 169 20.38 12.56 16.41
C MET A 169 21.82 12.91 16.82
N GLY A 170 22.67 13.22 15.84
CA GLY A 170 24.08 13.47 16.09
C GLY A 170 24.30 14.61 17.09
N ARG A 171 25.42 14.56 17.83
CA ARG A 171 25.94 15.72 18.56
C ARG A 171 26.07 16.87 17.58
N GLY A 172 25.29 17.93 17.77
CA GLY A 172 25.32 19.13 16.94
C GLY A 172 26.75 19.56 16.69
N ARG A 173 27.23 19.35 15.46
CA ARG A 173 28.48 19.95 14.99
C ARG A 173 28.23 21.45 14.95
N GLY A 174 28.59 22.14 16.03
CA GLY A 174 28.70 23.59 16.03
C GLY A 174 29.51 24.01 14.82
N ARG A 175 28.85 24.69 13.88
CA ARG A 175 29.52 25.42 12.80
C ARG A 175 30.44 26.43 13.49
N ARG A 176 31.72 26.09 13.67
CA ARG A 176 32.77 27.08 13.90
C ARG A 176 32.75 28.00 12.68
N GLY A 177 32.16 29.19 12.84
CA GLY A 177 32.19 30.26 11.86
C GLY A 177 33.63 30.55 11.51
N ARG A 178 34.04 30.12 10.31
CA ARG A 178 35.33 30.50 9.74
C ARG A 178 35.14 31.89 9.14
N GLY A 179 35.30 32.90 10.00
CA GLY A 179 35.41 34.29 9.57
C GLY A 179 36.55 34.40 8.55
N ARG A 180 36.19 34.60 7.28
CA ARG A 180 37.15 34.92 6.23
C ARG A 180 37.12 36.44 6.09
N GLY A 181 38.12 37.07 6.70
CA GLY A 181 38.36 38.50 6.61
C GLY A 181 38.44 38.92 5.14
N GLY A 182 37.60 39.90 4.80
CA GLY A 182 37.80 40.73 3.62
C GLY A 182 38.64 41.93 4.02
N ARG A 183 39.81 42.10 3.38
CA ARG A 183 40.46 43.36 3.01
C ARG A 183 41.91 43.09 2.59
N ARG A 184 42.13 43.05 1.28
CA ARG A 184 42.96 43.97 0.50
C ARG A 184 43.14 43.39 -0.90
#